data_AF-A0A345YLE9-F1
#
_entry.id   AF-A0A345YLE9-F1
#
_cell.length_a   1.000
_cell.length_b   1.000
_cell.length_c   1.000
_cell.angle_alpha   90.00
_cell.angle_beta   90.00
_cell.angle_gamma   90.00
#
_symmetry.space_group_name_H-M   'P 1'
#
loop_
_entity.id
_entity.type
_entity.pdbx_description
1 polymer ?
#
loop_
_entity_poly.entity_id
_entity_poly.type
_entity_poly.pdbx_seq_one_letter_code
_entity_poly.pdbx_strand_id
1 'polypeptide(L)'
;MTAAAPQRTEAELADEVAALHQELAALADDRMRAVNEKHGDDHAVNLTTLRAIAKRLKTQPDLARALWSTPAEDSAPKLLALLISRPKQYGEAELDAMLREAPTPKVHEWLVSYMVKKSPHREALREAWFADADPVVASAGWALTSDRIAKAPVGEVPEGIDLDALLAEIEAEMQDAPERLQWAMNQCLAEIGIHDASRRERAIAIGEELEVLKDYPTPPNCTSPFAPAWIEEMVRRAEGRTAQRSR
;
A
#
# COMPACT_ATOMS: atom_id res chain seq x y z
N MET A 1 -29.62 -1.97 22.65
CA MET A 1 -28.97 -0.65 22.58
C MET A 1 -27.70 -0.73 23.41
N THR A 2 -26.57 -1.05 22.80
CA THR A 2 -25.28 -1.03 23.49
C THR A 2 -24.96 0.42 23.79
N ALA A 3 -24.84 0.79 25.06
CA ALA A 3 -24.38 2.12 25.44
C ALA A 3 -23.06 2.38 24.72
N ALA A 4 -22.97 3.51 23.99
CA ALA A 4 -21.69 3.96 23.46
C ALA A 4 -20.74 4.09 24.66
N ALA A 5 -19.54 3.54 24.54
CA ALA A 5 -18.52 3.77 25.55
C ALA A 5 -18.37 5.29 25.74
N PRO A 6 -18.17 5.78 26.99
CA PRO A 6 -17.98 7.19 27.23
C PRO A 6 -16.84 7.69 26.33
N GLN A 7 -17.10 8.80 25.64
CA GLN A 7 -16.14 9.40 24.73
C GLN A 7 -15.00 9.99 25.58
N ARG A 8 -13.77 9.57 25.29
CA ARG A 8 -12.58 10.07 25.96
C ARG A 8 -12.47 11.57 25.77
N THR A 9 -12.06 12.25 26.83
CA THR A 9 -11.67 13.65 26.78
C THR A 9 -10.34 13.80 26.04
N GLU A 10 -10.06 15.02 25.58
CA GLU A 10 -8.78 15.35 24.93
C GLU A 10 -7.59 15.10 25.87
N ALA A 11 -7.74 15.39 27.17
CA ALA A 11 -6.71 15.13 28.18
C ALA A 11 -6.45 13.63 28.35
N GLU A 12 -7.49 12.80 28.43
CA GLU A 12 -7.34 11.34 28.53
C GLU A 12 -6.65 10.76 27.27
N LEU A 13 -7.00 11.24 26.08
CA LEU A 13 -6.35 10.84 24.84
C LEU A 13 -4.87 11.27 24.81
N ALA A 14 -4.55 12.48 25.25
CA ALA A 14 -3.18 12.96 25.32
C ALA A 14 -2.32 12.13 26.28
N ASP A 15 -2.86 11.77 27.44
CA ASP A 15 -2.18 10.89 28.41
C ASP A 15 -1.94 9.48 27.84
N GLU A 16 -2.94 8.91 27.15
CA GLU A 16 -2.80 7.61 26.48
C GLU A 16 -1.76 7.64 25.34
N VAL A 17 -1.76 8.71 24.53
CA VAL A 17 -0.77 8.90 23.45
C VAL A 17 0.63 9.02 24.04
N ALA A 18 0.82 9.82 25.09
CA ALA A 18 2.11 9.97 25.75
C ALA A 18 2.62 8.63 26.32
N ALA A 19 1.73 7.84 26.93
CA ALA A 19 2.07 6.51 27.43
C ALA A 19 2.49 5.55 26.30
N LEU A 20 1.80 5.60 25.15
CA LEU A 20 2.15 4.78 23.99
C LEU A 20 3.46 5.23 23.33
N HIS A 21 3.73 6.54 23.25
CA HIS A 21 5.00 7.05 22.76
C HIS A 21 6.16 6.56 23.64
N GLN A 22 5.99 6.56 24.96
CA GLN A 22 6.99 6.00 25.88
C GLN A 22 7.17 4.49 25.71
N GLU A 23 6.08 3.73 25.55
CA GLU A 23 6.14 2.29 25.30
C GLU A 23 6.86 1.99 23.97
N LEU A 24 6.58 2.75 22.91
CA LEU A 24 7.25 2.61 21.61
C LEU A 24 8.73 2.98 21.68
N ALA A 25 9.07 4.08 22.36
CA ALA A 25 10.46 4.50 22.56
C ALA A 25 11.27 3.45 23.33
N ALA A 26 10.68 2.80 24.34
CA ALA A 26 11.32 1.72 25.09
C ALA A 26 11.58 0.46 24.25
N LEU A 27 10.90 0.31 23.11
CA LEU A 27 11.03 -0.81 22.17
C LEU A 27 11.88 -0.47 20.94
N ALA A 28 12.39 0.76 20.84
CA ALA A 28 13.21 1.20 19.73
C ALA A 28 14.55 0.46 19.69
N ASP A 29 14.95 0.03 18.49
CA ASP A 29 16.24 -0.60 18.20
C ASP A 29 16.96 0.17 17.09
N ASP A 30 18.08 0.82 17.45
CA ASP A 30 18.89 1.62 16.53
C ASP A 30 19.46 0.82 15.35
N ARG A 31 19.73 -0.48 15.54
CA ARG A 31 20.20 -1.33 14.43
C ARG A 31 19.09 -1.52 13.42
N MET A 32 17.86 -1.67 13.90
CA MET A 32 16.70 -1.79 13.02
C MET A 32 16.39 -0.46 12.32
N ARG A 33 16.47 0.66 13.06
CA ARG A 33 16.38 2.00 12.48
C ARG A 33 17.36 2.17 11.31
N ALA A 34 18.63 1.87 11.53
CA ALA A 34 19.67 2.00 10.51
C ALA A 34 19.47 1.09 9.28
N VAL A 35 18.76 -0.03 9.43
CA VAL A 35 18.36 -0.89 8.28
C VAL A 35 17.18 -0.26 7.55
N ASN A 36 16.16 0.19 8.29
CA ASN A 36 14.95 0.79 7.73
C ASN A 36 15.23 2.11 7.00
N GLU A 37 16.18 2.92 7.49
CA GLU A 37 16.57 4.19 6.86
C GLU A 37 17.14 3.98 5.45
N LYS A 38 17.80 2.83 5.19
CA LYS A 38 18.27 2.46 3.84
C LYS A 38 17.13 2.21 2.86
N HIS A 39 15.92 2.00 3.37
CA HIS A 39 14.69 1.82 2.60
C HIS A 39 13.78 3.06 2.68
N GLY A 40 14.26 4.18 3.23
CA GLY A 40 13.50 5.42 3.38
C GLY A 40 12.51 5.41 4.55
N ASP A 41 12.58 4.43 5.43
CA ASP A 41 11.73 4.31 6.62
C ASP A 41 12.49 4.72 7.89
N ASP A 42 11.81 5.34 8.86
CA ASP A 42 12.43 5.84 10.10
C ASP A 42 12.08 5.02 11.35
N HIS A 43 11.12 4.09 11.27
CA HIS A 43 10.62 3.37 12.44
C HIS A 43 11.70 2.47 13.08
N ALA A 44 11.86 2.57 14.40
CA ALA A 44 12.80 1.73 15.15
C ALA A 44 12.13 0.57 15.91
N VAL A 45 10.82 0.41 15.83
CA VAL A 45 10.07 -0.63 16.55
C VAL A 45 9.77 -1.82 15.64
N ASN A 46 10.10 -3.04 16.09
CA ASN A 46 9.86 -4.25 15.32
C ASN A 46 8.36 -4.39 14.98
N LEU A 47 8.03 -4.56 13.70
CA LEU A 47 6.63 -4.56 13.24
C LEU A 47 5.80 -5.72 13.79
N THR A 48 6.42 -6.82 14.26
CA THR A 48 5.71 -7.90 14.98
C THR A 48 5.33 -7.45 16.39
N THR A 49 6.24 -6.78 17.08
CA THR A 49 5.97 -6.18 18.40
C THR A 49 4.92 -5.08 18.30
N LEU A 50 5.01 -4.22 17.28
CA LEU A 50 4.01 -3.18 17.01
C LEU A 50 2.60 -3.78 16.82
N ARG A 51 2.50 -4.89 16.08
CA ARG A 51 1.24 -5.64 15.93
C ARG A 51 0.75 -6.26 17.23
N ALA A 52 1.63 -6.64 18.14
CA ALA A 52 1.24 -7.13 19.47
C ALA A 52 0.60 -6.01 20.32
N ILE A 53 1.15 -4.79 20.26
CA ILE A 53 0.55 -3.60 20.87
C ILE A 53 -0.83 -3.34 20.27
N ALA A 54 -0.93 -3.29 18.93
CA ALA A 54 -2.20 -3.08 18.25
C ALA A 54 -3.25 -4.15 18.63
N LYS A 55 -2.84 -5.41 18.77
CA LYS A 55 -3.72 -6.51 19.21
C LYS A 55 -4.24 -6.28 20.63
N ARG A 56 -3.41 -5.78 21.55
CA ARG A 56 -3.81 -5.41 22.92
C ARG A 56 -4.81 -4.25 22.92
N LEU A 57 -4.54 -3.22 22.11
CA LEU A 57 -5.38 -2.02 22.00
C LEU A 57 -6.71 -2.29 21.29
N LYS A 58 -6.74 -3.22 20.33
CA LYS A 58 -7.86 -3.42 19.39
C LYS A 58 -8.15 -2.14 18.59
N THR A 59 -9.28 -2.11 17.88
CA THR A 59 -9.70 -0.92 17.12
C THR A 59 -10.10 0.21 18.06
N GLN A 60 -9.42 1.35 17.96
CA GLN A 60 -9.63 2.56 18.76
C GLN A 60 -9.47 3.81 17.87
N PRO A 61 -10.54 4.28 17.22
CA PRO A 61 -10.44 5.27 16.12
C PRO A 61 -10.11 6.69 16.57
N ASP A 62 -10.59 7.08 17.75
CA ASP A 62 -10.26 8.32 18.44
C ASP A 62 -8.78 8.34 18.86
N LEU A 63 -8.28 7.24 19.44
CA LEU A 63 -6.86 7.09 19.77
C LEU A 63 -5.98 7.03 18.51
N ALA A 64 -6.43 6.38 17.44
CA ALA A 64 -5.73 6.35 16.17
C ALA A 64 -5.52 7.77 15.60
N ARG A 65 -6.57 8.60 15.60
CA ARG A 65 -6.47 9.99 15.15
C ARG A 65 -5.51 10.79 16.02
N ALA A 66 -5.58 10.62 17.35
CA ALA A 66 -4.69 11.30 18.26
C ALA A 66 -3.22 10.89 18.04
N LEU A 67 -2.94 9.59 17.86
CA LEU A 67 -1.60 9.10 17.50
C LEU A 67 -1.12 9.63 16.14
N TRP A 68 -2.03 9.78 15.18
CA TRP A 68 -1.69 10.27 13.85
C TRP A 68 -1.30 11.75 13.84
N SER A 69 -2.05 12.59 14.57
CA SER A 69 -1.88 14.04 14.62
C SER A 69 -0.79 14.49 15.60
N THR A 70 -0.46 13.67 16.59
CA THR A 70 0.58 14.02 17.57
C THR A 70 1.97 13.86 16.97
N PRO A 71 2.83 14.90 17.02
CA PRO A 71 4.22 14.79 16.57
C PRO A 71 4.98 13.68 17.29
N ALA A 72 5.83 12.98 16.55
CA ALA A 72 6.67 11.90 17.05
C ALA A 72 8.06 11.95 16.39
N GLU A 73 9.05 11.33 17.02
CA GLU A 73 10.43 11.27 16.52
C GLU A 73 10.58 10.35 15.30
N ASP A 74 9.68 9.37 15.15
CA ASP A 74 9.62 8.48 14.00
C ASP A 74 8.18 8.07 13.66
N SER A 75 8.02 7.25 12.61
CA SER A 75 6.72 6.83 12.10
C SER A 75 6.01 5.74 12.92
N ALA A 76 6.61 5.19 13.98
CA ALA A 76 6.01 4.07 14.71
C ALA A 76 4.61 4.39 15.27
N PRO A 77 4.32 5.59 15.81
CA PRO A 77 2.97 5.97 16.23
C PRO A 77 1.96 6.03 15.08
N LYS A 78 2.34 6.54 13.91
CA LYS A 78 1.49 6.53 12.71
C LYS A 78 1.21 5.11 12.22
N LEU A 79 2.21 4.23 12.24
CA LEU A 79 2.02 2.81 11.90
C LEU A 79 1.09 2.11 12.90
N LEU A 80 1.21 2.41 14.20
CA LEU A 80 0.28 1.91 15.22
C LEU A 80 -1.14 2.44 15.00
N ALA A 81 -1.29 3.72 14.69
CA ALA A 81 -2.57 4.36 14.39
C ALA A 81 -3.31 3.63 13.27
N LEU A 82 -2.62 3.28 12.18
CA LEU A 82 -3.18 2.50 11.07
C LEU A 82 -3.65 1.11 11.51
N LEU A 83 -2.90 0.43 12.39
CA LEU A 83 -3.25 -0.91 12.88
C LEU A 83 -4.46 -0.92 13.81
N ILE A 84 -4.71 0.17 14.54
CA ILE A 84 -5.87 0.31 15.45
C ILE A 84 -7.03 1.08 14.82
N SER A 85 -6.94 1.41 13.54
CA SER A 85 -7.96 2.11 12.76
C SER A 85 -9.01 1.19 12.13
N ARG A 86 -10.06 1.80 11.57
CA ARG A 86 -11.04 1.12 10.71
C ARG A 86 -11.38 1.95 9.48
N PRO A 87 -11.26 1.42 8.26
CA PRO A 87 -11.46 2.18 7.01
C PRO A 87 -12.74 3.03 6.98
N LYS A 88 -13.88 2.41 7.31
CA LYS A 88 -15.21 3.05 7.24
C LYS A 88 -15.45 4.23 8.19
N GLN A 89 -14.48 4.57 9.03
CA GLN A 89 -14.59 5.65 10.00
C GLN A 89 -13.88 6.92 9.54
N TYR A 90 -13.15 6.86 8.43
CA TYR A 90 -12.40 7.98 7.86
C TYR A 90 -13.13 8.50 6.63
N GLY A 91 -13.21 9.82 6.51
CA GLY A 91 -13.73 10.48 5.32
C GLY A 91 -12.73 10.49 4.18
N GLU A 92 -13.19 10.81 2.98
CA GLU A 92 -12.34 10.96 1.79
C GLU A 92 -11.22 11.99 1.99
N ALA A 93 -11.58 13.22 2.38
CA ALA A 93 -10.63 14.29 2.63
C ALA A 93 -9.65 13.98 3.77
N GLU A 94 -10.09 13.20 4.76
CA GLU A 94 -9.24 12.77 5.87
C GLU A 94 -8.18 11.77 5.37
N LEU A 95 -8.57 10.80 4.52
CA LEU A 95 -7.64 9.85 3.92
C LEU A 95 -6.66 10.52 2.95
N ASP A 96 -7.10 11.52 2.19
CA ASP A 96 -6.21 12.35 1.34
C ASP A 96 -5.17 13.10 2.18
N ALA A 97 -5.61 13.79 3.23
CA ALA A 97 -4.70 14.48 4.15
C ALA A 97 -3.70 13.50 4.79
N MET A 98 -4.16 12.35 5.28
CA MET A 98 -3.29 11.30 5.82
C MET A 98 -2.27 10.81 4.78
N LEU A 99 -2.65 10.66 3.51
CA LEU A 99 -1.71 10.21 2.49
C LEU A 99 -0.59 11.24 2.27
N ARG A 100 -0.96 12.53 2.19
CA ARG A 100 -0.01 13.64 1.99
C ARG A 100 0.88 13.90 3.21
N GLU A 101 0.40 13.55 4.40
CA GLU A 101 1.15 13.65 5.67
C GLU A 101 1.99 12.41 5.98
N ALA A 102 1.90 11.35 5.18
CA ALA A 102 2.63 10.10 5.42
C ALA A 102 4.13 10.31 5.13
N PRO A 103 5.01 10.27 6.15
CA PRO A 103 6.40 10.70 5.98
C PRO A 103 7.27 9.64 5.27
N THR A 104 6.89 8.37 5.37
CA THR A 104 7.74 7.24 4.98
C THR A 104 7.02 6.27 4.05
N PRO A 105 7.76 5.52 3.19
CA PRO A 105 7.17 4.50 2.31
C PRO A 105 6.29 3.51 3.07
N LYS A 106 6.70 3.06 4.27
CA LYS A 106 5.93 2.09 5.06
C LYS A 106 4.58 2.64 5.50
N VAL A 107 4.52 3.88 5.97
CA VAL A 107 3.26 4.51 6.38
C VAL A 107 2.33 4.63 5.19
N HIS A 108 2.85 5.07 4.04
CA HIS A 108 2.08 5.18 2.80
C HIS A 108 1.54 3.82 2.33
N GLU A 109 2.39 2.79 2.29
CA GLU A 109 2.02 1.41 1.94
C GLU A 109 0.91 0.86 2.86
N TRP A 110 1.05 1.04 4.17
CA TRP A 110 0.07 0.56 5.15
C TRP A 110 -1.23 1.35 5.08
N LEU A 111 -1.16 2.66 4.87
CA LEU A 111 -2.36 3.49 4.70
C LEU A 111 -3.16 3.01 3.48
N VAL A 112 -2.52 2.86 2.32
CA VAL A 112 -3.22 2.40 1.11
C VAL A 112 -3.78 0.99 1.32
N SER A 113 -2.97 0.04 1.81
CA SER A 113 -3.34 -1.37 1.90
C SER A 113 -4.34 -1.70 3.02
N TYR A 114 -4.22 -1.06 4.18
CA TYR A 114 -5.07 -1.35 5.34
C TYR A 114 -6.27 -0.44 5.43
N MET A 115 -6.16 0.80 4.94
CA MET A 115 -7.22 1.80 5.01
C MET A 115 -7.90 1.99 3.66
N VAL A 116 -7.19 2.52 2.67
CA VAL A 116 -7.83 3.06 1.45
C VAL A 116 -8.46 1.96 0.60
N LYS A 117 -7.76 0.85 0.31
CA LYS A 117 -8.30 -0.28 -0.47
C LYS A 117 -9.60 -0.88 0.10
N LYS A 118 -9.83 -0.68 1.40
CA LYS A 118 -10.99 -1.18 2.14
C LYS A 118 -12.02 -0.09 2.48
N SER A 119 -11.77 1.14 2.04
CA SER A 119 -12.63 2.30 2.25
C SER A 119 -13.76 2.34 1.22
N PRO A 120 -14.96 2.86 1.57
CA PRO A 120 -15.98 3.21 0.58
C PRO A 120 -15.51 4.33 -0.37
N HIS A 121 -14.50 5.12 0.01
CA HIS A 121 -13.97 6.25 -0.76
C HIS A 121 -12.87 5.86 -1.76
N ARG A 122 -12.53 4.57 -1.86
CA ARG A 122 -11.37 4.10 -2.65
C ARG A 122 -11.41 4.52 -4.12
N GLU A 123 -12.60 4.65 -4.70
CA GLU A 123 -12.74 4.93 -6.13
C GLU A 123 -12.56 6.42 -6.42
N ALA A 124 -13.25 7.28 -5.66
CA ALA A 124 -13.01 8.72 -5.72
C ALA A 124 -11.54 9.08 -5.46
N LEU A 125 -10.90 8.44 -4.46
CA LEU A 125 -9.48 8.64 -4.17
C LEU A 125 -8.58 8.09 -5.29
N ARG A 126 -8.92 6.96 -5.92
CA ARG A 126 -8.15 6.45 -7.07
C ARG A 126 -8.13 7.48 -8.19
N GLU A 127 -9.29 7.99 -8.58
CA GLU A 127 -9.42 8.97 -9.67
C GLU A 127 -8.69 10.27 -9.33
N ALA A 128 -8.87 10.79 -8.11
CA ALA A 128 -8.21 12.02 -7.67
C ALA A 128 -6.68 11.87 -7.62
N TRP A 129 -6.18 10.73 -7.13
CA TRP A 129 -4.75 10.52 -6.98
C TRP A 129 -4.06 10.12 -8.27
N PHE A 130 -4.72 9.40 -9.18
CA PHE A 130 -4.08 8.85 -10.40
C PHE A 130 -3.39 9.94 -11.24
N ALA A 131 -4.00 11.12 -11.34
CA ALA A 131 -3.48 12.26 -12.09
C ALA A 131 -2.86 13.36 -11.19
N ASP A 132 -2.54 13.05 -9.93
CA ASP A 132 -1.93 14.02 -9.01
C ASP A 132 -0.51 14.38 -9.48
N ALA A 133 -0.13 15.65 -9.32
CA ALA A 133 1.18 16.14 -9.71
C ALA A 133 2.29 15.65 -8.77
N ASP A 134 1.97 15.26 -7.53
CA ASP A 134 2.91 14.62 -6.63
C ASP A 134 3.04 13.13 -6.99
N PRO A 135 4.23 12.66 -7.44
CA PRO A 135 4.43 11.27 -7.84
C PRO A 135 4.21 10.27 -6.71
N VAL A 136 4.36 10.69 -5.44
CA VAL A 136 4.05 9.83 -4.29
C VAL A 136 2.55 9.61 -4.18
N VAL A 137 1.75 10.66 -4.34
CA VAL A 137 0.29 10.56 -4.34
C VAL A 137 -0.20 9.80 -5.57
N ALA A 138 0.35 10.11 -6.75
CA ALA A 138 0.08 9.36 -7.99
C ALA A 138 0.32 7.86 -7.81
N SER A 139 1.42 7.46 -7.15
CA SER A 139 1.71 6.05 -6.89
C SER A 139 0.59 5.33 -6.12
N ALA A 140 -0.15 6.03 -5.24
CA ALA A 140 -1.32 5.48 -4.55
C ALA A 140 -2.49 5.26 -5.52
N GLY A 141 -2.74 6.20 -6.43
CA GLY A 141 -3.73 6.06 -7.51
C GLY A 141 -3.43 4.84 -8.38
N TRP A 142 -2.19 4.69 -8.84
CA TRP A 142 -1.73 3.52 -9.60
C TRP A 142 -1.87 2.21 -8.82
N ALA A 143 -1.55 2.21 -7.52
CA ALA A 143 -1.72 1.03 -6.66
C ALA A 143 -3.19 0.63 -6.45
N LEU A 144 -4.12 1.60 -6.45
CA LEU A 144 -5.56 1.35 -6.42
C LEU A 144 -6.09 0.87 -7.77
N THR A 145 -5.60 1.41 -8.88
CA THR A 145 -5.87 0.91 -10.25
C THR A 145 -5.45 -0.56 -10.39
N SER A 146 -4.23 -0.90 -9.96
CA SER A 146 -3.72 -2.28 -9.95
C SER A 146 -4.60 -3.22 -9.12
N ASP A 147 -5.07 -2.78 -7.95
CA ASP A 147 -5.96 -3.55 -7.08
C ASP A 147 -7.31 -3.85 -7.73
N ARG A 148 -7.83 -2.95 -8.57
CA ARG A 148 -9.07 -3.15 -9.32
C ARG A 148 -8.89 -4.16 -10.44
N ILE A 149 -7.79 -4.09 -11.17
CA ILE A 149 -7.44 -5.06 -12.23
C ILE A 149 -7.33 -6.46 -11.62
N ALA A 150 -6.55 -6.61 -10.54
CA ALA A 150 -6.32 -7.90 -9.90
C ALA A 150 -7.60 -8.56 -9.33
N LYS A 151 -8.61 -7.75 -8.98
CA LYS A 151 -9.89 -8.21 -8.42
C LYS A 151 -11.00 -8.36 -9.46
N ALA A 152 -10.76 -7.96 -10.70
CA ALA A 152 -11.71 -8.17 -11.78
C ALA A 152 -11.94 -9.67 -11.99
N PRO A 153 -13.16 -10.08 -12.38
CA PRO A 153 -13.36 -11.42 -12.93
C PRO A 153 -12.41 -11.66 -14.10
N VAL A 154 -11.91 -12.89 -14.24
CA VAL A 154 -10.96 -13.23 -15.30
C VAL A 154 -11.59 -12.97 -16.68
N GLY A 155 -10.90 -12.19 -17.51
CA GLY A 155 -11.37 -11.81 -18.84
C GLY A 155 -12.33 -10.62 -18.86
N GLU A 156 -12.57 -9.97 -17.73
CA GLU A 156 -13.35 -8.73 -17.65
C GLU A 156 -12.45 -7.53 -17.33
N VAL A 157 -12.72 -6.41 -18.00
CA VAL A 157 -12.07 -5.13 -17.71
C VAL A 157 -12.89 -4.38 -16.65
N PRO A 158 -12.28 -3.87 -15.57
CA PRO A 158 -12.99 -3.06 -14.59
C PRO A 158 -13.62 -1.81 -15.22
N GLU A 159 -14.84 -1.48 -14.84
CA GLU A 159 -15.54 -0.28 -15.30
C GLU A 159 -14.72 1.00 -15.06
N GLY A 160 -14.64 1.89 -16.05
CA GLY A 160 -13.89 3.15 -15.92
C GLY A 160 -12.36 3.00 -15.92
N ILE A 161 -11.85 1.83 -16.31
CA ILE A 161 -10.41 1.62 -16.54
C ILE A 161 -10.20 1.23 -18.01
N ASP A 162 -9.35 1.98 -18.70
CA ASP A 162 -8.90 1.66 -20.06
C ASP A 162 -7.50 1.03 -20.00
N LEU A 163 -7.43 -0.29 -20.18
CA LEU A 163 -6.16 -1.02 -20.10
C LEU A 163 -5.20 -0.67 -21.24
N ASP A 164 -5.70 -0.29 -22.42
CA ASP A 164 -4.83 0.10 -23.54
C ASP A 164 -4.20 1.46 -23.29
N ALA A 165 -4.98 2.41 -22.76
CA ALA A 165 -4.46 3.71 -22.35
C ALA A 165 -3.40 3.57 -21.24
N LEU A 166 -3.64 2.72 -20.25
CA LEU A 166 -2.66 2.44 -19.18
C LEU A 166 -1.36 1.86 -19.74
N LEU A 167 -1.42 0.90 -20.66
CA LEU A 167 -0.22 0.32 -21.27
C LEU A 167 0.57 1.36 -22.07
N ALA A 168 -0.11 2.24 -22.80
CA ALA A 168 0.53 3.32 -23.55
C ALA A 168 1.21 4.35 -22.62
N GLU A 169 0.55 4.71 -21.51
CA GLU A 169 1.13 5.61 -20.50
C GLU A 169 2.34 4.98 -19.80
N ILE A 170 2.25 3.69 -19.45
CA ILE A 170 3.38 2.94 -18.88
C ILE A 170 4.57 2.91 -19.84
N GLU A 171 4.34 2.56 -21.11
CA GLU A 171 5.38 2.51 -22.14
C GLU A 171 6.06 3.87 -22.34
N ALA A 172 5.29 4.96 -22.28
CA ALA A 172 5.81 6.31 -22.51
C ALA A 172 6.55 6.90 -21.30
N GLU A 173 6.13 6.59 -20.07
CA GLU A 173 6.54 7.37 -18.89
C GLU A 173 7.23 6.56 -17.78
N MET A 174 7.01 5.24 -17.68
CA MET A 174 7.47 4.46 -16.52
C MET A 174 8.99 4.48 -16.33
N GLN A 175 9.76 4.48 -17.42
CA GLN A 175 11.23 4.44 -17.36
C GLN A 175 11.82 5.67 -16.66
N ASP A 176 11.23 6.84 -16.86
CA ASP A 176 11.69 8.12 -16.30
C ASP A 176 10.93 8.52 -15.03
N ALA A 177 9.91 7.76 -14.63
CA ALA A 177 9.11 8.04 -13.45
C ALA A 177 9.93 7.94 -12.15
N PRO A 178 9.65 8.76 -11.13
CA PRO A 178 10.28 8.64 -9.81
C PRO A 178 10.05 7.26 -9.19
N GLU A 179 11.02 6.76 -8.41
CA GLU A 179 11.10 5.37 -7.93
C GLU A 179 9.77 4.77 -7.44
N ARG A 180 9.02 5.48 -6.60
CA ARG A 180 7.73 4.98 -6.08
C ARG A 180 6.65 4.89 -7.15
N LEU A 181 6.58 5.87 -8.04
CA LEU A 181 5.62 5.88 -9.15
C LEU A 181 5.99 4.81 -10.17
N GLN A 182 7.28 4.70 -10.52
CA GLN A 182 7.80 3.64 -11.39
C GLN A 182 7.47 2.24 -10.85
N TRP A 183 7.64 2.03 -9.54
CA TRP A 183 7.26 0.77 -8.89
C TRP A 183 5.74 0.48 -8.98
N ALA A 184 4.89 1.50 -8.83
CA ALA A 184 3.45 1.34 -8.95
C ALA A 184 2.99 1.10 -10.40
N MET A 185 3.62 1.76 -11.38
CA MET A 185 3.39 1.54 -12.81
C MET A 185 3.83 0.13 -13.23
N ASN A 186 4.98 -0.35 -12.75
CA ASN A 186 5.45 -1.72 -13.01
C ASN A 186 4.51 -2.78 -12.41
N GLN A 187 3.97 -2.52 -11.21
CA GLN A 187 2.91 -3.37 -10.66
C GLN A 187 1.66 -3.37 -11.54
N CYS A 188 1.22 -2.20 -12.03
CA CYS A 188 0.06 -2.12 -12.92
C CYS A 188 0.29 -2.90 -14.21
N LEU A 189 1.47 -2.77 -14.82
CA LEU A 189 1.89 -3.55 -15.99
C LEU A 189 1.78 -5.06 -15.75
N ALA A 190 2.32 -5.52 -14.62
CA ALA A 190 2.27 -6.91 -14.23
C ALA A 190 0.83 -7.40 -14.01
N GLU A 191 0.01 -6.66 -13.27
CA GLU A 191 -1.39 -7.04 -13.01
C GLU A 191 -2.22 -7.11 -14.29
N ILE A 192 -2.01 -6.20 -15.25
CA ILE A 192 -2.62 -6.28 -16.59
C ILE A 192 -2.21 -7.59 -17.27
N GLY A 193 -0.91 -7.88 -17.35
CA GLY A 193 -0.44 -9.09 -18.02
C GLY A 193 -0.86 -10.40 -17.33
N ILE A 194 -1.01 -10.39 -16.00
CA ILE A 194 -1.47 -11.55 -15.24
C ILE A 194 -2.96 -11.82 -15.52
N HIS A 195 -3.79 -10.79 -15.42
CA HIS A 195 -5.25 -10.94 -15.37
C HIS A 195 -5.95 -10.80 -16.73
N ASP A 196 -5.32 -10.14 -17.71
CA ASP A 196 -5.84 -9.97 -19.07
C ASP A 196 -5.00 -10.75 -20.10
N ALA A 197 -5.51 -11.90 -20.51
CA ALA A 197 -4.82 -12.75 -21.49
C ALA A 197 -4.70 -12.10 -22.88
N SER A 198 -5.62 -11.19 -23.25
CA SER A 198 -5.59 -10.53 -24.56
C SER A 198 -4.48 -9.49 -24.67
N ARG A 199 -4.05 -8.92 -23.54
CA ARG A 199 -2.99 -7.89 -23.47
C ARG A 199 -1.67 -8.38 -22.91
N ARG A 200 -1.61 -9.64 -22.47
CA ARG A 200 -0.42 -10.23 -21.85
C ARG A 200 0.85 -10.09 -22.67
N GLU A 201 0.79 -10.43 -23.96
CA GLU A 201 1.95 -10.33 -24.85
C GLU A 201 2.47 -8.89 -24.93
N ARG A 202 1.56 -7.92 -25.03
CA ARG A 202 1.91 -6.48 -25.03
C ARG A 202 2.53 -6.05 -23.71
N ALA A 203 1.97 -6.47 -22.57
CA ALA A 203 2.50 -6.15 -21.26
C ALA A 203 3.92 -6.71 -21.03
N ILE A 204 4.17 -7.94 -21.50
CA ILE A 204 5.51 -8.55 -21.46
C ILE A 204 6.49 -7.76 -22.33
N ALA A 205 6.12 -7.45 -23.58
CA ALA A 205 6.98 -6.70 -24.49
C ALA A 205 7.39 -5.33 -23.93
N ILE A 206 6.45 -4.59 -23.34
CA ILE A 206 6.75 -3.31 -22.66
C ILE A 206 7.74 -3.53 -21.50
N GLY A 207 7.53 -4.57 -20.68
CA GLY A 207 8.44 -4.87 -19.57
C GLY A 207 9.85 -5.26 -20.03
N GLU A 208 9.97 -6.01 -21.12
CA GLU A 208 11.25 -6.39 -21.73
C GLU A 208 11.98 -5.19 -22.35
N GLU A 209 11.25 -4.26 -22.96
CA GLU A 209 11.82 -3.05 -23.56
C GLU A 209 12.33 -2.07 -22.49
N LEU A 210 11.54 -1.84 -21.43
CA LEU A 210 11.87 -0.84 -20.41
C LEU A 210 12.86 -1.35 -19.36
N GLU A 211 12.95 -2.67 -19.16
CA GLU A 211 13.85 -3.34 -18.20
C GLU A 211 13.78 -2.84 -16.74
N VAL A 212 12.67 -2.17 -16.38
CA VAL A 212 12.42 -1.64 -15.04
C VAL A 212 12.41 -2.78 -14.02
N LEU A 213 13.26 -2.66 -12.98
CA LEU A 213 13.45 -3.65 -11.91
C LEU A 213 13.99 -5.03 -12.37
N LYS A 214 14.56 -5.13 -13.58
CA LYS A 214 15.14 -6.38 -14.10
C LYS A 214 16.20 -6.98 -13.18
N ASP A 215 17.07 -6.15 -12.62
CA ASP A 215 18.17 -6.56 -11.73
C ASP A 215 17.82 -6.45 -10.23
N TYR A 216 16.54 -6.30 -9.88
CA TYR A 216 16.14 -6.15 -8.49
C TYR A 216 16.51 -7.40 -7.66
N PRO A 217 17.24 -7.24 -6.53
CA PRO A 217 17.67 -8.37 -5.71
C PRO A 217 16.50 -9.21 -5.22
N THR A 218 16.36 -10.42 -5.76
CA THR A 218 15.26 -11.33 -5.45
C THR A 218 15.80 -12.55 -4.70
N PRO A 219 15.47 -12.73 -3.41
CA PRO A 219 15.91 -13.90 -2.64
C PRO A 219 15.41 -15.22 -3.25
N PRO A 220 16.07 -16.35 -2.93
CA PRO A 220 15.61 -17.67 -3.38
C PRO A 220 14.16 -17.93 -2.93
N ASN A 221 13.36 -18.50 -3.84
CA ASN A 221 11.92 -18.78 -3.66
C ASN A 221 10.99 -17.56 -3.63
N CYS A 222 11.49 -16.35 -3.87
CA CYS A 222 10.67 -15.17 -4.13
C CYS A 222 10.42 -15.00 -5.64
N THR A 223 9.30 -14.39 -6.00
CA THR A 223 9.03 -13.99 -7.40
C THR A 223 9.70 -12.63 -7.64
N SER A 224 10.43 -12.50 -8.75
CA SER A 224 11.05 -11.23 -9.15
C SER A 224 9.97 -10.16 -9.38
N PRO A 225 10.20 -8.89 -9.00
CA PRO A 225 9.28 -7.80 -9.32
C PRO A 225 9.39 -7.34 -10.79
N PHE A 226 10.35 -7.85 -11.56
CA PHE A 226 10.46 -7.58 -13.00
C PHE A 226 9.19 -8.08 -13.72
N ALA A 227 8.43 -7.16 -14.34
CA ALA A 227 7.08 -7.45 -14.83
C ALA A 227 6.99 -8.71 -15.72
N PRO A 228 7.85 -8.93 -16.73
CA PRO A 228 7.81 -10.14 -17.55
C PRO A 228 7.92 -11.43 -16.72
N ALA A 229 8.95 -11.54 -15.88
CA ALA A 229 9.18 -12.72 -15.04
C ALA A 229 8.05 -12.91 -14.01
N TRP A 230 7.49 -11.82 -13.49
CA TRP A 230 6.37 -11.88 -12.56
C TRP A 230 5.10 -12.39 -13.26
N ILE A 231 4.77 -11.85 -14.43
CA ILE A 231 3.60 -12.25 -15.24
C ILE A 231 3.66 -13.75 -15.53
N GLU A 232 4.78 -14.23 -16.08
CA GLU A 232 4.97 -15.64 -16.43
C GLU A 232 4.78 -16.56 -15.22
N GLU A 233 5.41 -16.24 -14.08
CA GLU A 233 5.34 -17.06 -12.88
C GLU A 233 3.91 -17.13 -12.31
N MET A 234 3.18 -16.02 -12.34
CA MET A 234 1.81 -15.96 -11.80
C MET A 234 0.81 -16.67 -12.70
N VAL A 235 0.95 -16.55 -14.02
CA VAL A 235 0.14 -17.29 -15.00
C VAL A 235 0.38 -18.80 -14.84
N ARG A 236 1.64 -19.23 -14.78
CA ARG A 236 2.01 -20.64 -14.56
C ARG A 236 1.38 -21.20 -13.28
N ARG A 237 1.43 -20.44 -12.18
CA ARG A 237 0.79 -20.82 -10.90
C ARG A 237 -0.74 -20.92 -11.01
N ALA A 238 -1.38 -20.03 -11.77
CA ALA A 238 -2.83 -20.04 -11.96
C ALA A 238 -3.28 -21.27 -12.75
N GLU A 239 -2.60 -21.59 -13.85
CA GLU A 239 -2.87 -22.77 -14.68
C GLU A 239 -2.68 -24.08 -13.89
N GLY A 240 -1.62 -24.17 -13.09
CA GLY A 240 -1.37 -25.32 -12.23
C GLY A 240 -2.49 -25.57 -11.20
N ARG A 241 -3.07 -24.51 -10.62
CA ARG A 241 -4.20 -24.62 -9.69
C ARG A 241 -5.48 -25.08 -10.40
N THR A 242 -5.75 -24.60 -11.60
CA THR A 242 -6.90 -25.02 -12.41
C THR A 242 -6.79 -26.50 -12.75
N ALA A 243 -5.62 -26.96 -13.21
CA ALA A 243 -5.37 -28.37 -13.54
C ALA A 243 -5.52 -29.30 -12.32
N GLN A 244 -5.19 -28.84 -11.11
CA GLN A 244 -5.37 -29.61 -9.87
C GLN A 244 -6.83 -29.68 -9.42
N ARG A 245 -7.63 -28.64 -9.68
CA ARG A 245 -9.07 -28.59 -9.34
C ARG A 245 -9.95 -29.41 -10.29
N SER A 246 -9.48 -29.66 -11.51
CA SER A 246 -10.19 -30.45 -12.51
C SER A 246 -9.87 -31.96 -12.45
N ARG A 247 -9.07 -32.40 -11.48
CA ARG A 247 -8.73 -33.80 -11.20
C ARG A 247 -9.45 -34.28 -9.94
#